data_AF-A0A7M2WQB6-F1
#
_entry.id   AF-A0A7M2WQB6-F1
#
_cell.length_a   1.000
_cell.length_b   1.000
_cell.length_c   1.000
_cell.angle_alpha   90.00
_cell.angle_beta   90.00
_cell.angle_gamma   90.00
#
_symmetry.space_group_name_H-M   'P 1'
#
loop_
_entity.id
_entity.type
_entity.pdbx_description
1 polymer ?
#
loop_
_entity_poly.entity_id
_entity_poly.type
_entity_poly.pdbx_seq_one_letter_code
_entity_poly.pdbx_strand_id
1 'polypeptide(L)'
;MQFLDDILAGRVVPGMNFNQKVWAMTVRIPAGKVATYGQVAKALGSPGAARAVGNALNKNPYAPRVPCHRVVGSTGSLTGFAGGLPKKQQLLIEEGVACAAHRVVMDRVEWVEL
;
A
#
# COMPACT_ATOMS: atom_id res chain seq x y z
N MET A 1 16.15 13.74 -6.23
CA MET A 1 16.29 12.30 -6.00
C MET A 1 15.67 11.56 -7.19
N GLN A 2 16.35 10.55 -7.73
CA GLN A 2 16.28 10.12 -9.14
C GLN A 2 14.91 9.68 -9.71
N PHE A 3 13.85 9.49 -8.93
CA PHE A 3 12.54 9.03 -9.47
C PHE A 3 11.33 9.60 -8.72
N LEU A 4 11.51 10.71 -8.00
CA LEU A 4 10.47 11.24 -7.09
C LEU A 4 9.16 11.55 -7.83
N ASP A 5 9.24 12.23 -8.98
CA ASP A 5 8.05 12.65 -9.73
C ASP A 5 7.30 11.46 -10.32
N ASP A 6 8.02 10.42 -10.76
CA ASP A 6 7.40 9.19 -11.25
C ASP A 6 6.71 8.41 -10.12
N ILE A 7 7.35 8.30 -8.95
CA ILE A 7 6.75 7.65 -7.78
C ILE A 7 5.44 8.34 -7.41
N LEU A 8 5.46 9.67 -7.29
CA LEU A 8 4.29 10.45 -6.88
C LEU A 8 3.20 10.53 -7.95
N ALA A 9 3.55 10.26 -9.20
CA ALA A 9 2.58 10.11 -10.29
C ALA A 9 2.13 8.64 -10.48
N GLY A 10 2.60 7.71 -9.65
CA GLY A 10 2.29 6.29 -9.74
C GLY A 10 2.85 5.59 -10.99
N ARG A 11 3.88 6.16 -11.62
CA ARG A 11 4.53 5.60 -12.81
C ARG A 11 5.71 4.71 -12.42
N VAL A 12 5.74 3.50 -12.98
CA VAL A 12 6.88 2.58 -12.87
C VAL A 12 7.72 2.69 -14.15
N VAL A 13 8.99 3.07 -14.02
CA VAL A 13 9.91 3.27 -15.15
C VAL A 13 11.16 2.38 -15.05
N PRO A 14 11.85 2.11 -16.18
CA PRO A 14 13.12 1.37 -16.16
C PRO A 14 14.15 1.99 -15.21
N GLY A 15 14.96 1.14 -14.58
CA GLY A 15 15.98 1.56 -13.59
C GLY A 15 15.47 1.69 -12.16
N MET A 16 14.15 1.69 -11.92
CA MET A 16 13.61 1.64 -10.56
C MET A 16 13.91 0.30 -9.87
N ASN A 17 14.35 0.38 -8.61
CA ASN A 17 14.44 -0.80 -7.75
C ASN A 17 13.06 -1.25 -7.25
N PHE A 18 12.99 -2.43 -6.64
CA PHE A 18 11.73 -3.00 -6.17
C PHE A 18 10.96 -2.09 -5.20
N ASN A 19 11.66 -1.42 -4.27
CA ASN A 19 11.00 -0.53 -3.31
C ASN A 19 10.36 0.67 -4.01
N GLN A 20 11.08 1.29 -4.96
CA GLN A 20 10.57 2.42 -5.74
C GLN A 20 9.33 2.02 -6.55
N LYS A 21 9.34 0.82 -7.14
CA LYS A 21 8.18 0.26 -7.84
C LYS A 21 6.98 0.05 -6.92
N VAL A 22 7.21 -0.49 -5.71
CA VAL A 22 6.17 -0.65 -4.68
C VAL A 22 5.59 0.71 -4.27
N TRP A 23 6.44 1.72 -4.05
CA TRP A 23 5.99 3.06 -3.67
C TRP A 23 5.14 3.70 -4.77
N ALA A 24 5.59 3.64 -6.02
CA ALA A 24 4.82 4.13 -7.17
C ALA A 24 3.47 3.41 -7.30
N MET A 25 3.46 2.08 -7.22
CA MET A 25 2.23 1.30 -7.29
C MET A 25 1.24 1.65 -6.16
N THR A 26 1.76 1.90 -4.96
CA THR A 26 0.92 2.22 -3.78
C THR A 26 0.22 3.57 -3.93
N VAL A 27 0.82 4.54 -4.63
CA VAL A 27 0.18 5.84 -4.91
C VAL A 27 -1.08 5.70 -5.76
N ARG A 28 -1.16 4.66 -6.60
CA ARG A 28 -2.33 4.41 -7.45
C ARG A 28 -3.57 3.96 -6.66
N ILE A 29 -3.42 3.50 -5.42
CA ILE A 29 -4.54 3.04 -4.59
C ILE A 29 -5.37 4.27 -4.15
N PRO A 30 -6.64 4.41 -4.58
CA PRO A 30 -7.46 5.57 -4.22
C PRO A 30 -7.75 5.66 -2.72
N ALA A 31 -8.07 6.86 -2.23
CA ALA A 31 -8.62 7.01 -0.88
C ALA A 31 -9.95 6.24 -0.77
N GLY A 32 -10.21 5.63 0.39
CA GLY A 32 -11.39 4.79 0.61
C GLY A 32 -11.27 3.40 0.01
N LYS A 33 -10.11 3.06 -0.59
CA LYS A 33 -9.80 1.75 -1.14
C LYS A 33 -8.53 1.19 -0.52
N VAL A 34 -8.44 -0.14 -0.50
CA VAL A 34 -7.28 -0.88 0.01
C VAL A 34 -6.84 -1.95 -0.98
N ALA A 35 -5.55 -2.26 -0.99
CA ALA A 35 -5.01 -3.41 -1.70
C ALA A 35 -4.32 -4.35 -0.71
N THR A 36 -4.19 -5.62 -1.06
CA THR A 36 -3.40 -6.56 -0.27
C THR A 36 -1.93 -6.54 -0.68
N TYR A 37 -1.03 -6.89 0.23
CA TYR A 37 0.39 -7.04 -0.10
C TYR A 37 0.63 -7.99 -1.29
N GLY A 38 -0.16 -9.06 -1.39
CA GLY A 38 -0.06 -10.03 -2.48
C GLY A 38 -0.56 -9.48 -3.81
N GLN A 39 -1.62 -8.67 -3.78
CA GLN A 39 -2.13 -7.96 -4.95
C GLN A 39 -1.09 -6.98 -5.51
N VAL A 40 -0.47 -6.16 -4.66
CA VAL A 40 0.62 -5.25 -5.08
C VAL A 40 1.80 -6.02 -5.67
N ALA A 41 2.19 -7.13 -5.04
CA ALA A 41 3.27 -7.99 -5.54
C ALA A 41 2.95 -8.58 -6.93
N LYS A 42 1.72 -9.05 -7.12
CA LYS A 42 1.23 -9.60 -8.41
C LYS A 42 1.25 -8.53 -9.50
N ALA A 43 0.78 -7.32 -9.20
CA ALA A 43 0.76 -6.18 -10.13
C ALA A 43 2.16 -5.79 -10.64
N LEU A 44 3.17 -6.00 -9.81
CA LEU A 44 4.58 -5.75 -10.14
C LEU A 44 5.27 -6.95 -10.81
N GLY A 45 4.50 -7.96 -11.25
CA GLY A 45 5.06 -9.16 -11.88
C GLY A 45 5.88 -10.03 -10.93
N SER A 46 5.70 -9.89 -9.63
CA SER A 46 6.44 -10.61 -8.58
C SER A 46 5.49 -11.40 -7.66
N PRO A 47 4.70 -12.36 -8.20
CA PRO A 47 3.78 -13.15 -7.38
C PRO A 47 4.54 -13.86 -6.24
N GLY A 48 3.95 -13.88 -5.04
CA GLY A 48 4.58 -14.43 -3.83
C GLY A 48 5.46 -13.44 -3.04
N ALA A 49 5.76 -12.25 -3.59
CA ALA A 49 6.62 -11.26 -2.94
C ALA A 49 5.91 -10.38 -1.88
N ALA A 50 4.78 -10.82 -1.30
CA ALA A 50 3.97 -10.03 -0.36
C ALA A 50 4.78 -9.52 0.85
N ARG A 51 5.65 -10.36 1.43
CA ARG A 51 6.53 -9.94 2.54
C ARG A 51 7.55 -8.88 2.10
N ALA A 52 8.08 -8.98 0.88
CA ALA A 52 9.00 -7.98 0.34
C ALA A 52 8.28 -6.64 0.11
N VAL A 53 7.03 -6.64 -0.34
CA VAL A 53 6.18 -5.44 -0.42
C VAL A 53 6.03 -4.80 0.96
N GLY A 54 5.72 -5.58 1.99
CA GLY A 54 5.65 -5.09 3.37
C GLY A 54 6.95 -4.42 3.84
N ASN A 55 8.10 -5.05 3.56
CA ASN A 55 9.41 -4.50 3.89
C ASN A 55 9.72 -3.20 3.12
N ALA A 56 9.33 -3.12 1.85
CA ALA A 56 9.48 -1.91 1.04
C ALA A 56 8.64 -0.76 1.58
N LEU A 57 7.39 -1.03 1.99
CA LEU A 57 6.49 -0.06 2.58
C LEU A 57 6.93 0.40 3.96
N ASN A 58 7.55 -0.47 4.76
CA ASN A 58 8.14 -0.08 6.04
C ASN A 58 9.30 0.90 5.89
N LYS A 59 9.98 0.89 4.73
CA LYS A 59 11.07 1.79 4.38
C LYS A 59 10.62 3.01 3.57
N ASN A 60 9.30 3.24 3.43
CA ASN A 60 8.74 4.34 2.66
C ASN A 60 9.10 5.70 3.30
N PRO A 61 9.96 6.52 2.67
CA PRO A 61 10.36 7.81 3.20
C PRO A 61 9.37 8.94 2.82
N TYR A 62 8.32 8.64 2.06
CA TYR A 62 7.37 9.63 1.53
C TYR A 62 5.98 9.52 2.15
N ALA A 63 5.82 8.84 3.28
CA ALA A 63 4.55 8.85 4.01
C ALA A 63 4.20 10.31 4.44
N PRO A 64 2.93 10.74 4.35
CA PRO A 64 1.75 10.00 3.88
C PRO A 64 1.47 10.10 2.37
N ARG A 65 2.29 10.84 1.60
CA ARG A 65 2.10 11.04 0.14
C ARG A 65 2.11 9.74 -0.64
N VAL A 66 2.98 8.81 -0.26
CA VAL A 66 2.87 7.39 -0.65
C VAL A 66 2.03 6.71 0.44
N PRO A 67 0.76 6.33 0.15
CA PRO A 67 -0.23 5.97 1.17
C PRO A 67 -0.08 4.52 1.63
N CYS A 68 1.02 4.21 2.34
CA CYS A 68 1.32 2.84 2.78
C CYS A 68 0.30 2.25 3.77
N HIS A 69 -0.55 3.07 4.39
CA HIS A 69 -1.67 2.61 5.22
C HIS A 69 -2.77 1.90 4.42
N ARG A 70 -2.87 2.15 3.10
CA ARG A 70 -3.87 1.51 2.21
C ARG A 70 -3.52 0.08 1.80
N VAL A 71 -2.38 -0.47 2.23
CA VAL A 71 -1.98 -1.85 1.94
C VAL A 71 -2.17 -2.73 3.17
N VAL A 72 -2.95 -3.82 3.05
CA VAL A 72 -3.36 -4.68 4.17
C VAL A 72 -3.05 -6.16 3.92
N GLY A 73 -3.22 -7.00 4.95
CA GLY A 73 -3.12 -8.45 4.81
C GLY A 73 -4.22 -9.03 3.90
N SER A 74 -4.03 -10.25 3.40
CA SER A 74 -4.98 -10.91 2.48
C SER A 74 -6.39 -11.10 3.04
N THR A 75 -6.54 -11.10 4.37
CA THR A 75 -7.82 -11.19 5.08
C THR A 75 -8.33 -9.83 5.57
N GLY A 76 -7.77 -8.73 5.06
CA GLY A 76 -8.01 -7.37 5.54
C GLY A 76 -7.27 -7.02 6.83
N SER A 77 -6.43 -7.90 7.36
CA SER A 77 -5.73 -7.67 8.62
C SER A 77 -4.81 -6.43 8.56
N LEU A 78 -4.91 -5.59 9.57
CA LEU A 78 -4.00 -4.47 9.76
C LEU A 78 -2.68 -5.02 10.31
N THR A 79 -1.69 -5.12 9.45
CA THR A 79 -0.32 -5.52 9.80
C THR A 79 0.66 -4.46 9.31
N GLY A 80 1.91 -4.52 9.79
CA GLY A 80 3.07 -3.82 9.23
C GLY A 80 2.83 -2.34 8.89
N PHE A 81 3.13 -1.45 9.83
CA PHE A 81 3.10 0.00 9.61
C PHE A 81 4.08 0.71 10.54
N ALA A 82 5.02 1.47 9.97
CA ALA A 82 6.07 2.14 10.72
C ALA A 82 5.52 3.12 11.77
N GLY A 83 4.39 3.78 11.49
CA GLY A 83 3.71 4.69 12.43
C GLY A 83 2.80 4.00 13.46
N GLY A 84 2.81 2.66 13.55
CA GLY A 84 1.95 1.87 14.43
C GLY A 84 0.53 1.61 13.91
N LEU A 85 -0.04 0.46 14.27
CA LEU A 85 -1.38 0.03 13.82
C LEU A 85 -2.51 1.01 14.20
N PRO A 86 -2.51 1.68 15.37
CA PRO A 86 -3.53 2.68 15.69
C PRO A 86 -3.59 3.82 14.67
N LYS A 87 -2.42 4.34 14.24
CA LYS A 87 -2.37 5.41 13.24
C LYS A 87 -2.82 4.93 11.86
N LYS A 88 -2.44 3.71 11.46
CA LYS A 88 -2.92 3.10 10.22
C LYS A 88 -4.44 2.97 10.20
N GLN A 89 -5.02 2.48 11.30
CA GLN A 89 -6.47 2.35 11.44
C GLN A 89 -7.17 3.71 11.38
N GLN A 90 -6.63 4.72 12.08
CA GLN A 90 -7.17 6.08 12.05
C GLN A 90 -7.21 6.64 10.61
N LEU A 91 -6.10 6.56 9.86
CA LEU A 91 -6.02 7.07 8.49
C LEU A 91 -7.01 6.37 7.55
N LEU A 92 -7.19 5.06 7.72
CA LEU A 92 -8.19 4.30 6.95
C LEU A 92 -9.62 4.76 7.26
N ILE A 93 -9.94 4.99 8.54
CA ILE A 93 -11.26 5.47 8.96
C ILE A 93 -11.52 6.89 8.43
N GLU A 94 -10.52 7.77 8.48
CA GLU A 94 -10.60 9.14 7.91
C GLU A 94 -10.85 9.12 6.39
N GLU A 95 -10.43 8.06 5.70
CA GLU A 95 -10.70 7.82 4.28
C GLU A 95 -12.03 7.08 4.01
N GLY A 96 -12.81 6.78 5.05
CA GLY A 96 -14.10 6.09 4.92
C GLY A 96 -14.01 4.55 4.89
N VAL A 97 -12.87 3.97 5.26
CA VAL A 97 -12.69 2.51 5.33
C VAL A 97 -13.04 2.01 6.74
N ALA A 98 -14.12 1.25 6.84
CA ALA A 98 -14.54 0.64 8.11
C ALA A 98 -13.52 -0.40 8.60
N CYS A 99 -13.13 -0.27 9.86
CA CYS A 99 -12.21 -1.19 10.53
C CYS A 99 -12.86 -1.78 11.79
N ALA A 100 -12.82 -3.10 11.96
CA ALA A 100 -13.27 -3.81 13.15
C ALA A 100 -12.17 -4.76 13.64
N ALA A 101 -11.87 -4.77 14.93
CA ALA A 101 -10.87 -5.67 15.55
C ALA A 101 -9.53 -5.75 14.77
N HIS A 102 -8.96 -4.59 14.41
CA HIS A 102 -7.73 -4.48 13.61
C HIS A 102 -7.79 -5.15 12.23
N ARG A 103 -8.96 -5.14 11.61
CA ARG A 103 -9.20 -5.65 10.26
C ARG A 103 -10.08 -4.68 9.48
N VAL A 104 -9.76 -4.47 8.21
CA VAL A 104 -10.63 -3.79 7.26
C VAL A 104 -11.82 -4.68 6.92
N VAL A 105 -13.02 -4.12 6.93
CA VAL A 105 -14.20 -4.77 6.35
C VAL A 105 -14.04 -4.68 4.82
N MET A 106 -13.59 -5.77 4.20
CA MET A 106 -13.17 -5.77 2.79
C MET A 106 -14.31 -5.60 1.78
N ASP A 107 -15.58 -5.74 2.21
CA ASP A 107 -16.74 -5.59 1.34
C ASP A 107 -16.75 -4.19 0.71
N ARG A 108 -16.57 -4.13 -0.61
CA ARG A 108 -16.57 -2.92 -1.47
C ARG A 108 -15.38 -1.96 -1.35
N VAL A 109 -14.37 -2.25 -0.52
CA VAL A 109 -13.18 -1.40 -0.37
C VAL A 109 -11.93 -1.97 -1.02
N GLU A 110 -11.93 -3.24 -1.43
CA GLU A 110 -10.81 -3.81 -2.17
C GLU A 110 -10.63 -3.11 -3.54
N TRP A 111 -9.40 -2.69 -3.82
CA TRP A 111 -9.01 -2.12 -5.10
C TRP A 111 -8.61 -3.24 -6.05
N VAL A 112 -9.34 -3.35 -7.18
CA VAL A 112 -9.20 -4.45 -8.15
C VAL A 112 -8.50 -4.04 -9.46
N GLU A 113 -8.19 -2.75 -9.64
CA GLU A 113 -7.62 -2.19 -10.88
C GLU A 113 -6.09 -2.07 -10.84
N LEU A 114 -5.41 -3.17 -10.50
CA LEU A 114 -3.94 -3.22 -10.37
C LEU A 114 -3.20 -3.45 -11.70
#